data_AF-A0A0M2PDG8-F1
#
_entry.id   AF-A0A0M2PDG8-F1
#
_cell.length_a   1.000
_cell.length_b   1.000
_cell.length_c   1.000
_cell.angle_alpha   90.00
_cell.angle_beta   90.00
_cell.angle_gamma   90.00
#
_symmetry.space_group_name_H-M   'P 1'
#
loop_
_entity.id
_entity.type
_entity.pdbx_description
1 polymer ?
#
loop_
_entity_poly.entity_id
_entity_poly.type
_entity_poly.pdbx_seq_one_letter_code
_entity_poly.pdbx_strand_id
1 'polypeptide(L)'
;MTNKVKAQVIFELKNEFDIVELVKVADIPRSTYYYWEKQLNREDKYASVKEVIDAVYHEHKGRYGYRRIHKELAKRNIHYDPKTINRLMNEMG
;
A
#
# COMPACT_ATOMS: atom_id res chain seq x y z
N MET A 1 -15.58 -2.49 14.45
CA MET A 1 -14.20 -2.69 13.94
C MET A 1 -14.26 -3.61 12.72
N THR A 2 -13.59 -3.30 11.62
CA THR A 2 -13.64 -4.16 10.41
C THR A 2 -12.74 -5.38 10.55
N ASN A 3 -13.01 -6.46 9.81
CA ASN A 3 -12.18 -7.67 9.81
C ASN A 3 -10.72 -7.38 9.39
N LYS A 4 -10.51 -6.38 8.52
CA LYS A 4 -9.17 -5.90 8.13
C LYS A 4 -8.42 -5.35 9.34
N VAL A 5 -9.06 -4.45 10.11
CA VAL A 5 -8.43 -3.84 11.30
C VAL A 5 -8.14 -4.91 12.35
N LYS A 6 -9.08 -5.84 12.59
CA LYS A 6 -8.86 -6.98 13.48
C LYS A 6 -7.65 -7.82 13.03
N ALA A 7 -7.57 -8.19 11.76
CA ALA A 7 -6.46 -8.98 11.23
C ALA A 7 -5.11 -8.24 11.30
N GLN A 8 -5.10 -6.91 11.15
CA GLN A 8 -3.91 -6.09 11.27
C GLN A 8 -3.36 -6.09 12.70
N VAL A 9 -4.24 -5.92 13.70
CA VAL A 9 -3.85 -6.02 15.13
C VAL A 9 -3.29 -7.42 15.45
N ILE A 10 -3.94 -8.48 14.96
CA ILE A 10 -3.44 -9.86 15.16
C ILE A 10 -2.07 -10.04 14.50
N PHE A 11 -1.88 -9.49 13.29
CA PHE A 11 -0.62 -9.58 12.57
C PHE A 11 0.54 -8.91 13.33
N GLU A 12 0.29 -7.78 14.00
CA GLU A 12 1.28 -7.09 14.83
C GLU A 12 1.62 -7.89 16.10
N LEU A 13 0.63 -8.56 16.72
CA LEU A 13 0.78 -9.32 17.95
C LEU A 13 1.23 -10.78 17.75
N LYS A 14 1.30 -11.28 16.51
CA LYS A 14 1.55 -12.70 16.20
C LYS A 14 2.89 -13.25 16.68
N ASN A 15 3.86 -12.38 16.96
CA ASN A 15 5.18 -12.76 17.45
C ASN A 15 5.20 -12.99 18.97
N GLU A 16 4.21 -12.45 19.68
CA GLU A 16 4.12 -12.46 21.15
C GLU A 16 3.05 -13.43 21.66
N PHE A 17 2.01 -13.71 20.86
CA PHE A 17 0.86 -14.52 21.26
C PHE A 17 0.47 -15.56 20.19
N ASP A 18 -0.23 -16.62 20.62
CA ASP A 18 -0.75 -17.65 19.71
C ASP A 18 -1.87 -17.07 18.82
N ILE A 19 -1.70 -17.21 17.51
CA ILE A 19 -2.66 -16.74 16.49
C ILE A 19 -4.06 -17.36 16.71
N VAL A 20 -4.15 -18.61 17.16
CA VAL A 20 -5.42 -19.29 17.44
C VAL A 20 -6.18 -18.59 18.56
N GLU A 21 -5.49 -18.11 19.59
CA GLU A 21 -6.11 -17.36 20.68
C GLU A 21 -6.50 -15.95 20.24
N LEU A 22 -5.60 -15.26 19.54
CA LEU A 22 -5.85 -13.92 19.02
C LEU A 22 -7.08 -13.87 18.08
N VAL A 23 -7.22 -14.86 17.20
CA VAL A 23 -8.34 -14.97 16.26
C VAL A 23 -9.66 -15.26 16.99
N LYS A 24 -9.63 -16.02 18.10
CA LYS A 24 -10.80 -16.25 18.96
C LYS A 24 -11.21 -14.98 19.70
N VAL A 25 -10.26 -14.27 20.32
CA VAL A 25 -10.52 -13.02 21.05
C VAL A 25 -11.05 -11.94 20.12
N ALA A 26 -10.48 -11.84 18.91
CA ALA A 26 -10.90 -10.89 17.91
C ALA A 26 -12.23 -11.27 17.23
N ASP A 27 -12.77 -12.46 17.46
CA ASP A 27 -14.00 -12.96 16.83
C ASP A 27 -13.96 -12.85 15.30
N ILE A 28 -12.97 -13.52 14.68
CA ILE A 28 -12.88 -13.69 13.22
C ILE A 28 -12.53 -15.14 12.86
N PRO A 29 -12.89 -15.62 11.66
CA PRO A 29 -12.40 -16.91 11.18
C PRO A 29 -10.89 -16.91 10.93
N ARG A 30 -10.21 -18.04 11.19
CA ARG A 30 -8.78 -18.22 10.84
C ARG A 30 -8.53 -18.00 9.35
N SER A 31 -9.45 -18.44 8.49
CA SER A 31 -9.37 -18.22 7.04
C SER A 31 -9.36 -16.73 6.68
N THR A 32 -10.14 -15.91 7.40
CA THR A 32 -10.16 -14.46 7.24
C THR A 32 -8.83 -13.83 7.66
N TYR A 33 -8.24 -14.29 8.78
CA TYR A 33 -6.91 -13.85 9.19
C TYR A 33 -5.86 -14.16 8.12
N TYR A 34 -5.73 -15.42 7.69
CA TYR A 34 -4.71 -15.81 6.71
C TYR A 34 -4.90 -15.14 5.34
N TYR A 35 -6.14 -14.83 4.96
CA TYR A 35 -6.42 -14.00 3.78
C TYR A 35 -5.78 -12.61 3.92
N TRP A 36 -6.00 -11.94 5.06
CA TRP A 36 -5.43 -10.62 5.32
C TRP A 36 -3.93 -10.66 5.52
N GLU A 37 -3.38 -11.67 6.22
CA GLU A 37 -1.93 -11.86 6.38
C GLU A 37 -1.23 -11.95 5.02
N LYS A 38 -1.78 -12.74 4.09
CA LYS A 38 -1.25 -12.82 2.73
C LYS A 38 -1.24 -11.47 2.01
N GLN A 39 -2.26 -10.65 2.27
CA GLN A 39 -2.38 -9.33 1.67
C GLN A 39 -1.47 -8.28 2.33
N LEU A 40 -1.23 -8.39 3.64
CA LEU A 40 -0.31 -7.54 4.41
C LEU A 40 1.15 -7.85 4.06
N ASN A 41 1.48 -9.13 3.84
CA ASN A 41 2.81 -9.55 3.38
C ASN A 41 3.05 -9.31 1.89
N ARG A 42 2.06 -8.79 1.15
CA ARG A 42 2.23 -8.53 -0.28
C ARG A 42 3.05 -7.28 -0.47
N GLU A 43 4.18 -7.42 -1.14
CA GLU A 43 4.99 -6.28 -1.58
C GLU A 43 4.14 -5.29 -2.38
N ASP A 44 4.34 -4.00 -2.12
CA ASP A 44 3.67 -2.96 -2.90
C ASP A 44 4.18 -3.03 -4.34
N LYS A 45 3.33 -3.54 -5.23
CA LYS A 45 3.59 -3.64 -6.68
C LYS A 45 4.07 -2.31 -7.27
N TYR A 46 3.64 -1.20 -6.68
CA TYR A 46 3.93 0.15 -7.17
C TYR A 46 5.05 0.84 -6.39
N ALA A 47 5.74 0.16 -5.48
CA ALA A 47 6.82 0.74 -4.66
C ALA A 47 7.85 1.50 -5.52
N SER A 48 8.40 0.85 -6.54
CA SER A 48 9.38 1.46 -7.44
C SER A 48 8.84 2.68 -8.19
N VAL A 49 7.55 2.66 -8.56
CA VAL A 49 6.92 3.78 -9.26
C VAL A 49 6.66 4.93 -8.30
N LYS A 50 6.24 4.64 -7.07
CA LYS A 50 6.04 5.63 -6.02
C LYS A 50 7.34 6.35 -5.69
N GLU A 51 8.47 5.66 -5.61
CA GLU A 51 9.79 6.26 -5.44
C GLU A 51 10.14 7.24 -6.57
N VAL A 52 9.88 6.87 -7.83
CA VAL A 52 10.14 7.78 -8.96
C VAL A 52 9.18 8.96 -8.97
N ILE A 53 7.89 8.75 -8.63
CA ILE A 53 6.91 9.83 -8.48
C ILE A 53 7.38 10.82 -7.42
N ASP A 54 7.83 10.33 -6.27
CA ASP A 54 8.33 11.14 -5.16
C ASP A 54 9.56 11.96 -5.56
N ALA A 55 10.52 11.31 -6.24
CA ALA A 55 11.72 11.97 -6.74
C ALA A 55 11.37 13.11 -7.71
N VAL A 56 10.47 12.87 -8.68
CA VAL A 56 10.01 13.90 -9.63
C VAL A 56 9.24 15.01 -8.91
N TYR A 57 8.41 14.66 -7.93
CA TYR A 57 7.65 15.64 -7.15
C TYR A 57 8.59 16.59 -6.40
N HIS A 58 9.60 16.06 -5.71
CA HIS A 58 10.59 16.84 -4.98
C HIS A 58 11.56 17.61 -5.88
N GLU A 59 11.99 17.04 -7.01
CA GLU A 59 12.79 17.72 -8.04
C GLU A 59 12.12 19.03 -8.50
N HIS A 60 10.80 18.99 -8.65
CA HIS A 60 10.00 20.16 -9.03
C HIS A 60 9.39 20.92 -7.84
N LYS A 61 9.89 20.69 -6.62
CA LYS A 61 9.49 21.38 -5.39
C LYS A 61 7.97 21.32 -5.12
N GLY A 62 7.35 20.18 -5.43
CA GLY A 62 5.92 19.92 -5.26
C GLY A 62 4.99 20.68 -6.21
N ARG A 63 5.51 21.38 -7.23
CA ARG A 63 4.69 22.16 -8.18
C ARG A 63 3.99 21.30 -9.24
N TYR A 64 4.38 20.04 -9.35
CA TYR A 64 3.90 19.14 -10.39
C TYR A 64 2.78 18.26 -9.83
N GLY A 65 1.56 18.47 -10.35
CA GLY A 65 0.47 17.51 -10.18
C GLY A 65 0.60 16.31 -11.13
N TYR A 66 -0.30 15.34 -10.98
CA TYR A 66 -0.22 14.03 -11.64
C TYR A 66 -0.05 14.09 -13.17
N ARG A 67 -0.64 15.07 -13.85
CA ARG A 67 -0.51 15.22 -15.31
C ARG A 67 0.93 15.54 -15.74
N ARG A 68 1.63 16.38 -14.98
CA ARG A 68 3.03 16.73 -15.25
C ARG A 68 3.96 15.57 -14.89
N ILE A 69 3.70 14.92 -13.75
CA ILE A 69 4.46 13.73 -13.33
C ILE A 69 4.30 12.59 -14.35
N HIS A 70 3.10 12.33 -14.87
CA HIS A 70 2.89 11.34 -15.93
C HIS A 70 3.75 11.63 -17.18
N LYS A 71 3.87 12.90 -17.58
CA LYS A 71 4.74 13.28 -18.71
C LYS A 71 6.22 13.06 -18.41
N GLU A 72 6.68 13.36 -17.20
CA GLU A 72 8.07 13.10 -16.79
C GLU A 72 8.36 11.61 -16.70
N LEU A 73 7.42 10.80 -16.20
CA LEU A 73 7.55 9.34 -16.19
C LEU A 73 7.64 8.76 -17.60
N ALA A 74 6.82 9.25 -18.53
CA ALA A 74 6.88 8.84 -19.94
C ALA A 74 8.25 9.16 -20.56
N LYS A 75 8.85 10.33 -20.25
CA LYS A 75 10.22 10.65 -20.69
C LYS A 75 11.29 9.71 -20.13
N ARG A 76 11.04 9.14 -18.95
CA ARG A 76 11.89 8.14 -18.29
C ARG A 76 11.58 6.70 -18.73
N ASN A 77 10.81 6.51 -19.81
CA ASN A 77 10.32 5.21 -20.31
C ASN A 77 9.41 4.44 -19.34
N ILE A 78 8.86 5.09 -18.32
CA ILE A 78 7.94 4.50 -17.35
C ILE A 78 6.51 4.82 -17.77
N HIS A 79 5.78 3.79 -18.20
CA HIS A 79 4.44 3.94 -18.75
C HIS A 79 3.39 3.32 -17.81
N TYR A 80 2.56 4.18 -17.22
CA TYR A 80 1.39 3.80 -16.44
C TYR A 80 0.20 4.65 -16.85
N ASP A 81 -1.01 4.10 -16.71
CA ASP A 81 -2.22 4.86 -16.96
C ASP A 81 -2.25 6.15 -16.10
N PRO A 82 -2.62 7.32 -16.66
CA PRO A 82 -2.67 8.57 -15.91
C PRO A 82 -3.52 8.51 -14.62
N LYS A 83 -4.60 7.71 -14.61
CA LYS A 83 -5.43 7.50 -13.43
C LYS A 83 -4.71 6.66 -12.37
N THR A 84 -3.85 5.73 -12.79
CA THR A 84 -3.00 4.97 -11.86
C THR A 84 -2.04 5.90 -11.15
N ILE A 85 -1.36 6.79 -11.87
CA ILE A 85 -0.45 7.77 -11.25
C ILE A 85 -1.22 8.71 -10.31
N ASN A 86 -2.39 9.18 -10.72
CA ASN A 86 -3.22 10.02 -9.85
C ASN A 86 -3.63 9.29 -8.56
N ARG A 87 -4.04 8.02 -8.65
CA ARG A 87 -4.34 7.19 -7.48
C ARG A 87 -3.12 7.02 -6.58
N LEU A 88 -1.95 6.70 -7.15
CA LEU A 88 -0.72 6.51 -6.39
C LEU A 88 -0.29 7.79 -5.68
N MET A 89 -0.39 8.95 -6.34
CA MET A 89 -0.11 10.24 -5.71
C MET A 89 -1.03 10.50 -4.52
N ASN A 90 -2.34 10.27 -4.66
CA ASN A 90 -3.29 10.45 -3.56
C ASN A 90 -3.09 9.45 -2.41
N GLU A 91 -2.52 8.27 -2.69
CA GLU A 91 -2.14 7.31 -1.64
C GLU A 91 -0.87 7.74 -0.89
N MET A 92 -0.04 8.60 -1.50
CA MET A 92 1.21 9.11 -0.92
C MET A 92 1.05 10.43 -0.17
N GLY A 93 0.03 11.25 -0.50
CA GLY A 93 -0.24 12.53 0.16
C GLY A 93 -1.42 13.29 -0.41
#